data_AF-A0A2V6MDY0-F1
#
_entry.id   AF-A0A2V6MDY0-F1
#
_cell.length_a   1.000
_cell.length_b   1.000
_cell.length_c   1.000
_cell.angle_alpha   90.00
_cell.angle_beta   90.00
_cell.angle_gamma   90.00
#
_symmetry.space_group_name_H-M   'P 1'
#
loop_
_entity.id
_entity.type
_entity.pdbx_description
1 polymer ?
#
loop_
_entity_poly.entity_id
_entity_poly.type
_entity_poly.pdbx_seq_one_letter_code
_entity_poly.pdbx_strand_id
1 'polypeptide(L)'
;MRTGVDSRSELKFTDQTLARLGANTIFSFTEGNRNLNLQDGAMLLRVPKGAGGARINSSAVTAAITGTTVMVETHAVTKKNKNSYYKFIVLEGTARLYLSGRLGESTLVKGGQMIIMRADSKTIPSRSMSILGKSRRVPS
;
A
#
# COMPACT_ATOMS: atom_id res chain seq x y z
N MET A 1 -6.70 5.80 -14.84
CA MET A 1 -7.27 6.96 -14.12
C MET A 1 -6.14 7.85 -13.62
N ARG A 2 -6.34 9.17 -13.64
CA ARG A 2 -5.40 10.15 -13.08
C ARG A 2 -6.16 11.21 -12.30
N THR A 3 -5.66 11.60 -11.13
CA THR A 3 -6.19 12.74 -10.36
C THR A 3 -5.25 13.95 -10.51
N GLY A 4 -5.81 15.16 -10.56
CA GLY A 4 -5.05 16.42 -10.56
C GLY A 4 -4.59 16.85 -9.16
N VAL A 5 -3.97 18.03 -9.09
CA VAL A 5 -3.34 18.59 -7.88
C VAL A 5 -4.33 18.81 -6.72
N ASP A 6 -5.55 19.24 -7.02
CA ASP A 6 -6.62 19.44 -6.04
C ASP A 6 -7.78 18.46 -6.24
N SER A 7 -7.51 17.32 -6.89
CA SER A 7 -8.52 16.31 -7.18
C SER A 7 -8.38 15.11 -6.26
N ARG A 8 -9.51 14.50 -5.93
CA ARG A 8 -9.61 13.20 -5.28
C ARG A 8 -10.63 12.37 -6.02
N SER A 9 -10.57 11.06 -5.84
CA SER A 9 -11.59 10.19 -6.41
C SER A 9 -11.85 8.98 -5.55
N GLU A 10 -13.05 8.43 -5.68
CA GLU A 10 -13.49 7.25 -4.96
C GLU A 10 -14.05 6.22 -5.95
N LEU A 11 -13.60 4.98 -5.81
CA LEU A 11 -14.12 3.84 -6.55
C LEU A 11 -14.80 2.90 -5.56
N LYS A 12 -16.06 2.56 -5.85
CA LYS A 12 -16.84 1.58 -5.10
C LYS A 12 -17.01 0.34 -5.96
N PHE A 13 -16.62 -0.80 -5.42
CA PHE A 13 -16.83 -2.10 -6.04
C PHE A 13 -18.12 -2.73 -5.51
N THR A 14 -18.66 -3.71 -6.24
CA THR A 14 -19.94 -4.37 -5.90
C THR A 14 -19.91 -5.14 -4.57
N ASP A 15 -18.73 -5.56 -4.14
CA ASP A 15 -18.48 -6.26 -2.87
C ASP A 15 -18.23 -5.30 -1.68
N GLN A 16 -18.56 -4.01 -1.85
CA GLN A 16 -18.31 -2.94 -0.89
C GLN A 16 -16.82 -2.65 -0.59
N THR A 17 -15.89 -3.19 -1.40
CA THR A 17 -14.52 -2.69 -1.43
C THR A 17 -14.54 -1.22 -1.88
N LEU A 18 -13.71 -0.41 -1.23
CA LEU A 18 -13.62 1.03 -1.48
C LEU A 18 -12.17 1.44 -1.67
N ALA A 19 -11.87 2.07 -2.80
CA ALA A 19 -10.57 2.68 -3.08
C ALA A 19 -10.73 4.20 -3.17
N ARG A 20 -9.96 4.95 -2.38
CA ARG A 20 -9.86 6.42 -2.45
C ARG A 20 -8.48 6.80 -2.95
N LEU A 21 -8.44 7.63 -3.98
CA LEU A 21 -7.23 8.13 -4.60
C LEU A 21 -6.97 9.57 -4.15
N GLY A 22 -5.72 9.83 -3.76
CA GLY A 22 -5.24 11.17 -3.42
C GLY A 22 -5.04 12.05 -4.66
N ALA A 23 -4.50 13.25 -4.45
CA ALA A 23 -4.05 14.11 -5.54
C ALA A 23 -2.88 13.47 -6.33
N ASN A 24 -2.69 13.91 -7.58
CA ASN A 24 -1.57 13.51 -8.44
C ASN A 24 -1.35 11.99 -8.52
N THR A 25 -2.42 11.21 -8.48
CA THR A 25 -2.36 9.75 -8.41
C THR A 25 -2.53 9.14 -9.79
N ILE A 26 -1.64 8.21 -10.16
CA ILE A 26 -1.71 7.41 -11.38
C ILE A 26 -2.11 5.99 -10.99
N PHE A 27 -3.32 5.61 -11.41
CA PHE A 27 -3.97 4.38 -10.98
C PHE A 27 -4.65 3.66 -12.14
N SER A 28 -4.60 2.33 -12.12
CA SER A 28 -5.42 1.48 -12.99
C SER A 28 -5.90 0.23 -12.25
N PHE A 29 -6.94 -0.41 -12.76
CA PHE A 29 -7.39 -1.71 -12.29
C PHE A 29 -7.93 -2.51 -13.48
N THR A 30 -7.97 -3.83 -13.35
CA THR A 30 -8.63 -4.70 -14.31
C THR A 30 -10.04 -5.03 -13.79
N GLU A 31 -11.04 -4.87 -14.65
CA GLU A 31 -12.42 -5.19 -14.26
C GLU A 31 -12.59 -6.70 -14.03
N GLY A 32 -13.45 -7.08 -13.08
CA GLY A 32 -13.70 -8.48 -12.73
C GLY A 32 -12.68 -9.13 -11.78
N ASN A 33 -11.53 -8.50 -11.52
CA ASN A 33 -10.63 -8.92 -10.46
C ASN A 33 -10.15 -7.71 -9.62
N ARG A 34 -9.95 -7.89 -8.31
CA ARG A 34 -9.47 -6.80 -7.43
C ARG A 34 -7.96 -6.63 -7.56
N ASN A 35 -7.48 -6.48 -8.79
CA ASN A 35 -6.07 -6.25 -9.10
C ASN A 35 -5.87 -4.75 -9.37
N LEU A 36 -5.37 -4.06 -8.37
CA LEU A 36 -5.18 -2.62 -8.34
C LEU A 36 -3.72 -2.30 -8.65
N ASN A 37 -3.47 -1.33 -9.52
CA ASN A 37 -2.14 -0.89 -9.88
C ASN A 37 -1.97 0.59 -9.51
N LEU A 38 -1.09 0.86 -8.56
CA LEU A 38 -0.73 2.21 -8.12
C LEU A 38 0.68 2.52 -8.62
N GLN A 39 0.78 3.37 -9.65
CA GLN A 39 2.05 3.70 -10.28
C GLN A 39 2.73 4.89 -9.60
N ASP A 40 1.94 5.86 -9.15
CA ASP A 40 2.40 7.10 -8.53
C ASP A 40 1.28 7.70 -7.66
N GLY A 41 1.63 8.38 -6.57
CA GLY A 41 0.68 9.03 -5.65
C GLY A 41 0.25 8.14 -4.49
N ALA A 42 -1.00 8.33 -4.03
CA ALA A 42 -1.49 7.73 -2.79
C ALA A 42 -2.90 7.14 -2.92
N MET A 43 -3.13 6.04 -2.20
CA MET A 43 -4.40 5.34 -2.17
C MET A 43 -4.72 4.84 -0.76
N LEU A 44 -5.98 5.00 -0.35
CA LEU A 44 -6.59 4.21 0.72
C LEU A 44 -7.43 3.09 0.11
N LEU A 45 -7.22 1.86 0.56
CA LEU A 45 -8.05 0.72 0.18
C LEU A 45 -8.68 0.10 1.43
N ARG A 46 -10.01 -0.04 1.42
CA ARG A 46 -10.76 -0.82 2.41
C ARG A 46 -11.36 -2.03 1.71
N VAL A 47 -10.95 -3.22 2.11
CA VAL A 47 -11.59 -4.49 1.74
C VAL A 47 -12.36 -5.01 2.95
N PRO A 48 -13.70 -5.11 2.91
CA PRO A 48 -14.47 -5.70 4.00
C PRO A 48 -14.03 -7.13 4.33
N LYS A 49 -14.11 -7.53 5.61
CA LYS A 49 -13.89 -8.93 6.00
C LYS A 49 -14.91 -9.83 5.28
N GLY A 50 -14.46 -10.97 4.78
CA GLY A 50 -15.31 -11.90 4.04
C GLY A 50 -15.55 -11.55 2.56
N ALA A 51 -15.20 -10.35 2.08
CA ALA A 51 -15.35 -9.95 0.67
C ALA A 51 -14.30 -10.60 -0.28
N GLY A 52 -13.41 -11.44 0.27
CA GLY A 52 -12.28 -12.04 -0.43
C GLY A 52 -11.02 -11.16 -0.39
N GLY A 53 -10.14 -11.36 -1.36
CA GLY A 53 -8.84 -10.68 -1.44
C GLY A 53 -8.75 -9.64 -2.55
N ALA A 54 -7.86 -8.66 -2.36
CA ALA A 54 -7.40 -7.71 -3.36
C ALA A 54 -5.87 -7.79 -3.48
N ARG A 55 -5.34 -7.37 -4.62
CA ARG A 55 -3.90 -7.17 -4.84
C ARG A 55 -3.65 -5.72 -5.18
N ILE A 56 -2.62 -5.14 -4.57
CA ILE A 56 -2.10 -3.83 -4.95
C ILE A 56 -0.72 -4.07 -5.54
N ASN A 57 -0.48 -3.64 -6.78
CA ASN A 57 0.84 -3.64 -7.38
C ASN A 57 1.38 -2.22 -7.41
N SER A 58 2.65 -2.08 -7.08
CA SER A 58 3.48 -0.93 -7.39
C SER A 58 4.78 -1.39 -8.05
N SER A 59 5.62 -0.43 -8.44
CA SER A 59 6.97 -0.73 -8.95
C SER A 59 7.85 -1.48 -7.95
N ALA A 60 7.63 -1.28 -6.64
CA ALA A 60 8.45 -1.85 -5.58
C ALA A 60 7.86 -3.14 -4.98
N VAL A 61 6.55 -3.17 -4.79
CA VAL A 61 5.89 -4.19 -3.96
C VAL A 61 4.55 -4.62 -4.55
N THR A 62 4.26 -5.92 -4.49
CA THR A 62 2.92 -6.48 -4.60
C THR A 62 2.38 -6.78 -3.19
N ALA A 63 1.25 -6.19 -2.83
CA ALA A 63 0.56 -6.43 -1.56
C ALA A 63 -0.65 -7.33 -1.78
N ALA A 64 -0.71 -8.45 -1.05
CA ALA A 64 -1.90 -9.26 -0.92
C ALA A 64 -2.73 -8.78 0.27
N ILE A 65 -3.97 -8.38 0.00
CA ILE A 65 -4.91 -7.77 0.95
C ILE A 65 -6.10 -8.72 1.11
N THR A 66 -6.54 -9.01 2.32
CA THR A 66 -7.76 -9.80 2.57
C THR A 66 -8.43 -9.25 3.81
N GLY A 67 -9.67 -8.77 3.70
CA GLY A 67 -10.42 -8.20 4.83
C GLY A 67 -9.65 -7.14 5.63
N THR A 68 -8.92 -6.27 4.94
CA THR A 68 -7.93 -5.36 5.52
C THR A 68 -8.12 -3.94 4.98
N THR A 69 -7.87 -2.95 5.83
CA THR A 69 -7.82 -1.53 5.45
C THR A 69 -6.38 -1.04 5.45
N VAL A 70 -5.92 -0.51 4.32
CA VAL A 70 -4.54 -0.06 4.13
C VAL A 70 -4.47 1.33 3.51
N MET A 71 -3.36 2.01 3.76
CA MET A 71 -2.95 3.20 3.01
C MET A 71 -1.60 2.92 2.35
N VAL A 72 -1.51 3.25 1.06
CA VAL A 72 -0.31 3.06 0.25
C VAL A 72 0.06 4.39 -0.39
N GLU A 73 1.33 4.72 -0.36
CA GLU A 73 1.90 5.84 -1.11
C GLU A 73 3.17 5.36 -1.79
N THR A 74 3.32 5.70 -3.07
CA THR A 74 4.49 5.33 -3.84
C THR A 74 4.78 6.41 -4.86
N HIS A 75 6.05 6.62 -5.12
CA HIS A 75 6.49 7.50 -6.19
C HIS A 75 7.42 6.74 -7.14
N ALA A 76 7.29 6.94 -8.44
CA ALA A 76 8.16 6.26 -9.40
C ALA A 76 9.61 6.76 -9.26
N VAL A 77 10.58 5.85 -9.42
CA VAL A 77 12.00 6.24 -9.53
C VAL A 77 12.19 6.87 -10.90
N THR A 78 12.64 8.13 -10.94
CA THR A 78 12.91 8.84 -12.19
C THR A 78 14.30 9.48 -12.16
N LYS A 79 14.76 9.97 -13.31
CA LYS A 79 16.02 10.75 -13.36
C LYS A 79 16.00 11.96 -12.42
N LYS A 80 14.82 12.56 -12.21
CA LYS A 80 14.60 13.73 -11.34
C LYS A 80 14.27 13.35 -9.89
N ASN A 81 13.69 12.17 -9.65
CA ASN A 81 13.31 11.67 -8.34
C ASN A 81 14.06 10.36 -8.01
N LYS A 82 15.27 10.50 -7.47
CA LYS A 82 16.12 9.36 -7.08
C LYS A 82 15.87 8.89 -5.63
N ASN A 83 15.13 9.67 -4.85
CA ASN A 83 14.78 9.36 -3.46
C ASN A 83 13.32 8.93 -3.30
N SER A 84 12.76 8.32 -4.35
CA SER A 84 11.41 7.77 -4.31
C SER A 84 11.30 6.67 -3.25
N TYR A 85 10.18 6.66 -2.56
CA TYR A 85 9.88 5.69 -1.52
C TYR A 85 8.58 4.95 -1.81
N TYR A 86 8.46 3.81 -1.14
CA TYR A 86 7.22 3.08 -0.97
C TYR A 86 6.86 3.09 0.50
N LYS A 87 5.66 3.57 0.82
CA LYS A 87 5.10 3.63 2.16
C LYS A 87 3.81 2.85 2.20
N PHE A 88 3.72 1.90 3.12
CA PHE A 88 2.59 1.02 3.28
C PHE A 88 2.19 0.97 4.74
N ILE A 89 0.92 1.24 5.02
CA ILE A 89 0.36 1.31 6.36
C ILE A 89 -0.84 0.38 6.42
N VAL A 90 -0.88 -0.50 7.42
CA VAL A 90 -2.08 -1.29 7.71
C VAL A 90 -2.81 -0.63 8.87
N LEU A 91 -4.03 -0.16 8.60
CA LEU A 91 -4.88 0.46 9.61
C LEU A 91 -5.62 -0.61 10.42
N GLU A 92 -6.18 -1.60 9.73
CA GLU A 92 -6.88 -2.74 10.34
C GLU A 92 -6.62 -4.00 9.50
N GLY A 93 -6.48 -5.15 10.15
CA GLY A 93 -6.32 -6.45 9.49
C GLY A 93 -4.86 -6.87 9.33
N THR A 94 -4.56 -7.58 8.25
CA THR A 94 -3.20 -8.04 7.93
C THR A 94 -3.00 -8.10 6.43
N ALA A 95 -1.89 -7.55 5.97
CA ALA A 95 -1.45 -7.63 4.59
C ALA A 95 -0.14 -8.38 4.49
N ARG A 96 0.11 -9.00 3.33
CA ARG A 96 1.39 -9.62 3.01
C ARG A 96 2.03 -8.87 1.84
N LEU A 97 3.26 -8.42 2.03
CA LEU A 97 4.04 -7.70 1.03
C LEU A 97 5.08 -8.63 0.41
N TYR A 98 5.15 -8.58 -0.92
CA TYR A 98 6.13 -9.30 -1.75
C TYR A 98 6.91 -8.28 -2.57
N LEU A 99 8.22 -8.50 -2.74
CA LEU A 99 9.00 -7.62 -3.61
C LEU A 99 8.60 -7.87 -5.07
N SER A 100 8.34 -6.80 -5.83
CA SER A 100 7.95 -6.92 -7.23
C SER A 100 9.03 -7.64 -8.06
N GLY A 101 8.62 -8.59 -8.90
CA GLY A 101 9.53 -9.32 -9.79
C GLY A 101 10.44 -10.34 -9.09
N ARG A 102 10.25 -10.62 -7.79
CA ARG A 102 10.95 -11.69 -7.07
C ARG A 102 9.98 -12.67 -6.46
N LEU A 103 10.10 -13.94 -6.86
CA LEU A 103 9.45 -15.06 -6.18
C LEU A 103 10.21 -15.36 -4.89
N GLY A 104 9.50 -15.45 -3.77
CA GLY A 104 10.11 -15.79 -2.48
C GLY A 104 9.67 -14.86 -1.35
N GLU A 105 10.62 -14.48 -0.50
CA GLU A 105 10.44 -13.80 0.78
C GLU A 105 9.31 -12.75 0.79
N SER A 106 8.52 -12.78 1.88
CA SER A 106 7.42 -11.86 2.09
C SER A 106 7.42 -11.36 3.52
N THR A 107 6.87 -10.17 3.73
CA THR A 107 6.69 -9.58 5.07
C THR A 107 5.22 -9.45 5.39
N LEU A 108 4.81 -9.94 6.55
CA LEU A 108 3.47 -9.70 7.10
C LEU A 108 3.45 -8.36 7.83
N VAL A 109 2.45 -7.54 7.51
CA VAL A 109 2.20 -6.25 8.16
C VAL A 109 0.80 -6.29 8.76
N LYS A 110 0.71 -6.05 10.07
CA LYS A 110 -0.54 -6.10 10.84
C LYS A 110 -1.10 -4.70 11.09
N GLY A 111 -2.37 -4.61 11.48
CA GLY A 111 -3.00 -3.37 11.93
C GLY A 111 -2.12 -2.60 12.93
N GLY A 112 -2.01 -1.29 12.74
CA GLY A 112 -1.16 -0.43 13.54
C GLY A 112 0.32 -0.45 13.13
N GLN A 113 0.69 -1.16 12.05
CA GLN A 113 2.07 -1.22 11.57
C GLN A 113 2.25 -0.54 10.21
N MET A 114 3.48 -0.13 9.94
CA MET A 114 3.89 0.46 8.67
C MET A 114 5.24 -0.06 8.18
N ILE A 115 5.43 0.02 6.86
CA ILE A 115 6.70 -0.18 6.18
C ILE A 115 7.00 1.09 5.38
N ILE A 116 8.24 1.56 5.47
CA ILE A 116 8.81 2.57 4.56
C ILE A 116 10.09 1.99 4.01
N MET A 117 10.26 2.03 2.69
CA MET A 117 11.49 1.63 2.01
C MET A 117 11.72 2.50 0.79
N ARG A 118 12.94 2.50 0.25
CA ARG A 118 13.19 3.07 -1.08
C ARG A 118 12.44 2.25 -2.14
N ALA A 119 11.93 2.91 -3.18
CA ALA A 119 11.20 2.24 -4.24
C ALA A 119 12.09 1.29 -5.09
N ASP A 120 13.41 1.48 -5.06
CA ASP A 120 14.41 0.61 -5.71
C ASP A 120 15.01 -0.46 -4.78
N SER A 121 14.51 -0.58 -3.54
CA SER A 121 14.99 -1.53 -2.55
C SER A 121 14.94 -2.96 -3.08
N LYS A 122 15.95 -3.75 -2.71
CA LYS A 122 16.02 -5.18 -3.05
C LYS A 122 15.49 -6.08 -1.94
N THR A 123 15.10 -5.50 -0.82
CA THR A 123 14.54 -6.21 0.34
C THR A 123 13.37 -5.43 0.91
N ILE A 124 12.44 -6.15 1.53
CA ILE A 124 11.42 -5.57 2.39
C ILE A 124 11.96 -5.62 3.82
N PRO A 125 11.87 -4.54 4.61
CA PRO A 125 12.28 -4.57 6.01
C PRO A 125 11.58 -5.70 6.76
N SER A 126 12.35 -6.58 7.39
CA SER A 126 11.83 -7.75 8.12
C SER A 126 10.95 -7.40 9.32
N ARG A 127 11.12 -6.19 9.86
CA ARG A 127 10.30 -5.65 10.95
C ARG A 127 9.56 -4.40 10.47
N SER A 128 8.24 -4.44 10.58
CA SER A 128 7.40 -3.27 10.42
C SER A 128 7.48 -2.35 11.65
N MET A 129 7.33 -1.05 11.43
CA MET A 129 7.31 -0.04 12.48
C MET A 129 5.90 0.07 13.06
N SER A 130 5.78 0.24 14.38
CA SER A 130 4.49 0.58 15.01
C SER A 130 4.14 2.03 14.72
N ILE A 131 2.90 2.30 14.34
CA ILE A 131 2.38 3.67 14.11
C ILE A 131 2.25 4.42 15.44
N LEU A 132 1.81 3.72 16.50
CA LEU A 132 1.96 4.23 17.85
C LEU A 132 3.41 3.99 18.26
N GLY A 133 4.23 5.03 18.30
CA GLY A 133 5.63 4.94 18.69
C GLY A 133 5.80 4.15 19.98
N LYS A 134 6.90 3.40 20.12
CA LYS A 134 7.22 2.75 21.40
C LYS A 134 7.30 3.84 22.47
N SER A 135 6.35 3.85 23.41
CA SER A 135 6.52 4.56 24.67
C SER A 135 7.79 4.00 25.31
N ARG A 136 8.87 4.79 25.33
CA ARG A 136 10.00 4.51 26.20
C ARG A 136 9.46 4.66 27.62
N ARG A 137 9.22 3.54 28.32
CA ARG A 137 9.15 3.61 29.78
C ARG A 137 10.50 4.13 30.25
N VAL A 138 10.49 5.34 30.80
CA VAL A 138 11.61 5.88 31.55
C VAL A 138 11.75 4.99 32.79
N PRO A 139 12.88 4.32 33.03
CA PRO A 139 13.09 3.62 34.29
C PRO A 139 13.06 4.65 35.42
N SER A 140 12.31 4.32 36.47
CA SER A 140 12.33 5.02 37.77
C SER A 140 13.70 4.94 38.41
#